data_AF-A0A6J0BC17-F1
#
_entry.id   AF-A0A6J0BC17-F1
#
_cell.length_a   1.000
_cell.length_b   1.000
_cell.length_c   1.000
_cell.angle_alpha   90.00
_cell.angle_beta   90.00
_cell.angle_gamma   90.00
#
_symmetry.space_group_name_H-M   'P 1'
#
loop_
_entity.id
_entity.type
_entity.pdbx_description
1 polymer ?
#
loop_
_entity_poly.entity_id
_entity_poly.type
_entity_poly.pdbx_seq_one_letter_code
_entity_poly.pdbx_strand_id
1 'polypeptide(L)'
;MVLVVEVEDRTIKKPYLGGWRHKITGVQYLNANSQTGPRQKRIPWNSQCTRPIQTVETKTRFTETRVHRATQMWREDCYVPNVSDKYVGPKPYETYDEMQSKLDIEGKATMIQKYYRAYRIARFIKESAATYRQFVADCKRHEEERLLAYKRRHQHDIIRKTYPSSRFDFDMLYNLMDQWKHSQMKRVAGIFFKGAQRAANVMLLNKSVDMLREIDQLKQNVKTEFLEEKKIRFLTFHCAPIEWNGYKGKPTQMITVKVQRAREFKRLYDNLSCKNSTVESRTELLVMLKNSLKYHHCQAVNELVYLIDQEITLMSRGVRNKWLNQLRRRIESAVSSVISENDDLFKLRLGRFDINIEWSPWNCILLTEEEAEAHYYIKDFRTVYAQSLLEKIFLAQEQAKSHFRELVVFEKHYRESSRFYMVQKRKDYEAPKAIHSYA
;
A
#
# COMPACT_ATOMS: atom_id res chain seq x y z
N MET A 1 2.85 4.57 9.64
CA MET A 1 1.59 3.85 9.40
C MET A 1 1.23 3.19 10.72
N VAL A 2 0.21 3.68 11.43
CA VAL A 2 -0.21 3.05 12.69
C VAL A 2 -0.92 1.76 12.30
N LEU A 3 -0.32 0.60 12.62
CA LEU A 3 -1.04 -0.67 12.63
C LEU A 3 -2.09 -0.56 13.74
N VAL A 4 -3.23 0.02 13.40
CA VAL A 4 -4.45 -0.15 14.16
C VAL A 4 -4.82 -1.61 13.95
N VAL A 5 -4.34 -2.46 14.84
CA VAL A 5 -4.89 -3.80 14.97
C VAL A 5 -6.29 -3.59 15.53
N GLU A 6 -7.26 -3.49 14.64
CA GLU A 6 -8.67 -3.61 14.99
C GLU A 6 -8.87 -5.03 15.51
N VAL A 7 -8.69 -5.20 16.81
CA VAL A 7 -9.16 -6.39 17.51
C VAL A 7 -10.67 -6.28 17.50
N GLU A 8 -11.30 -6.86 16.48
CA GLU A 8 -12.74 -7.11 16.50
C GLU A 8 -13.05 -7.94 17.74
N ASP A 9 -13.62 -7.30 18.76
CA ASP A 9 -14.15 -8.00 19.90
C ASP A 9 -15.42 -8.75 19.44
N ARG A 10 -15.21 -9.96 18.91
CA ARG A 10 -16.28 -10.91 18.58
C ARG A 10 -16.85 -11.56 19.84
N THR A 11 -16.89 -10.83 20.96
CA THR A 11 -17.64 -11.26 22.12
C THR A 11 -19.10 -11.35 21.71
N ILE A 12 -19.62 -12.58 21.73
CA ILE A 12 -21.05 -12.83 21.54
C ILE A 12 -21.77 -12.00 22.61
N LYS A 13 -22.44 -10.92 22.20
CA LYS A 13 -23.38 -10.20 23.06
C LYS A 13 -24.53 -11.15 23.36
N LYS A 14 -24.53 -11.73 24.56
CA LYS A 14 -25.58 -12.67 24.97
C LYS A 14 -26.95 -11.96 24.86
N PRO A 15 -27.96 -12.56 24.21
CA PRO A 15 -29.29 -12.00 24.18
C PRO A 15 -29.85 -11.92 25.61
N TYR A 16 -30.53 -10.82 25.94
CA TYR A 16 -31.15 -10.63 27.25
C TYR A 16 -32.42 -11.49 27.34
N LEU A 17 -32.36 -12.57 28.11
CA LEU A 17 -33.45 -13.54 28.29
C LEU A 17 -34.15 -13.40 29.66
N GLY A 18 -34.10 -12.21 30.26
CA GLY A 18 -34.69 -11.92 31.57
C GLY A 18 -33.73 -12.08 32.74
N GLY A 19 -34.05 -11.42 33.86
CA GLY A 19 -33.22 -11.38 35.05
C GLY A 19 -33.68 -10.35 36.08
N TRP A 20 -32.97 -10.28 37.20
CA TRP A 20 -33.24 -9.37 38.33
C TRP A 20 -32.06 -8.41 38.52
N ARG A 21 -32.34 -7.14 38.81
CA ARG A 21 -31.29 -6.14 39.10
C ARG A 21 -31.28 -5.84 40.59
N HIS A 22 -30.13 -6.03 41.24
CA HIS A 22 -29.97 -5.64 42.64
C HIS A 22 -29.98 -4.11 42.76
N LYS A 23 -30.90 -3.57 43.57
CA LYS A 23 -31.15 -2.12 43.62
C LYS A 23 -29.98 -1.29 44.16
N ILE A 24 -29.17 -1.87 45.04
CA ILE A 24 -28.09 -1.17 45.74
C ILE A 24 -26.75 -1.31 45.00
N THR A 25 -26.42 -2.52 44.55
CA THR A 25 -25.14 -2.80 43.87
C THR A 25 -25.21 -2.64 42.35
N GLY A 26 -26.42 -2.53 41.79
CA GLY A 26 -26.64 -2.41 40.34
C GLY A 26 -26.36 -3.68 39.55
N VAL A 27 -25.92 -4.77 40.20
CA VAL A 27 -25.56 -6.04 39.55
C VAL A 27 -26.81 -6.69 38.93
N GLN A 28 -26.70 -7.10 37.68
CA GLN A 28 -27.77 -7.75 36.92
C GLN A 28 -27.58 -9.27 36.94
N TYR A 29 -28.57 -9.99 37.46
CA TYR A 29 -28.62 -11.44 37.54
C TYR A 29 -29.50 -11.98 36.41
N LEU A 30 -28.88 -12.51 35.36
CA LEU A 30 -29.59 -13.07 34.19
C LEU A 30 -30.05 -14.51 34.46
N ASN A 31 -31.25 -14.88 34.00
CA ASN A 31 -31.86 -16.20 34.24
C ASN A 31 -31.33 -17.32 33.34
N ALA A 32 -30.68 -17.01 32.21
CA ALA A 32 -30.19 -17.99 31.24
C ALA A 32 -28.66 -18.18 31.28
N ASN A 33 -28.23 -19.45 31.39
CA ASN A 33 -26.88 -20.02 31.33
C ASN A 33 -25.66 -19.14 31.71
N SER A 34 -25.07 -19.50 32.86
CA SER A 34 -23.77 -19.08 33.41
C SER A 34 -23.59 -17.56 33.57
N GLN A 35 -23.91 -17.07 34.78
CA GLN A 35 -23.56 -15.72 35.24
C GLN A 35 -22.05 -15.58 35.53
N THR A 36 -21.37 -16.71 35.75
CA THR A 36 -19.92 -16.75 35.86
C THR A 36 -19.33 -16.84 34.45
N GLY A 37 -18.41 -15.93 34.12
CA GLY A 37 -17.53 -16.10 32.96
C GLY A 37 -16.77 -17.44 33.03
N PRO A 38 -16.08 -17.84 31.95
CA PRO A 38 -15.23 -19.03 32.01
C PRO A 38 -14.33 -18.94 33.25
N ARG A 39 -14.24 -20.04 34.01
CA ARG A 39 -13.40 -20.09 35.21
C ARG A 39 -12.01 -19.55 34.86
N GLN A 40 -11.48 -18.67 35.70
CA GLN A 40 -10.11 -18.19 35.54
C GLN A 40 -9.19 -19.42 35.42
N LYS A 41 -8.32 -19.38 34.40
CA LYS A 41 -7.40 -20.49 34.13
C LYS A 41 -6.52 -20.67 35.35
N ARG A 42 -6.54 -21.86 35.95
CA ARG A 42 -5.74 -22.19 37.15
C ARG A 42 -4.23 -22.18 36.89
N ILE A 43 -3.80 -22.20 35.63
CA ILE A 43 -2.41 -22.40 35.23
C ILE A 43 -2.03 -21.30 34.22
N PRO A 44 -0.86 -20.62 34.39
CA PRO A 44 -0.31 -19.69 33.42
C PRO A 44 -0.07 -20.34 32.05
N TRP A 45 -0.17 -19.56 30.97
CA TRP A 45 -0.03 -20.04 29.59
C TRP A 45 1.30 -20.77 29.32
N ASN A 46 2.37 -20.35 30.00
CA ASN A 46 3.72 -20.91 29.86
C ASN A 46 3.89 -22.30 30.50
N SER A 47 2.94 -22.73 31.35
CA SER A 47 2.99 -24.01 32.09
C SER A 47 1.97 -25.02 31.55
N GLN A 48 1.38 -24.78 30.38
CA GLN A 48 0.49 -25.72 29.73
C GLN A 48 1.29 -26.70 28.86
N CYS A 49 1.15 -27.99 29.14
CA CYS A 49 1.62 -29.05 28.26
C CYS A 49 0.49 -29.47 27.33
N THR A 50 0.74 -29.51 26.03
CA THR A 50 -0.16 -30.17 25.08
C THR A 50 0.14 -31.67 25.12
N ARG A 51 -0.90 -32.48 25.25
CA ARG A 51 -0.78 -33.93 25.10
C ARG A 51 -1.37 -34.31 23.75
N PRO A 52 -0.58 -34.82 22.79
CA PRO A 52 -1.14 -35.36 21.56
C PRO A 52 -1.99 -36.58 21.93
N ILE A 53 -3.27 -36.55 21.54
CA ILE A 53 -4.17 -37.69 21.67
C ILE A 53 -4.35 -38.25 20.27
N GLN A 54 -3.99 -39.51 20.07
CA GLN A 54 -4.25 -40.20 18.82
C GLN A 54 -5.70 -40.67 18.83
N THR A 55 -6.55 -40.06 18.02
CA THR A 55 -7.92 -40.53 17.79
C THR A 55 -7.88 -41.67 16.78
N VAL A 56 -8.24 -42.88 17.22
CA VAL A 56 -8.30 -44.08 16.38
C VAL A 56 -9.75 -44.58 16.32
N GLU A 57 -10.21 -44.97 15.13
CA GLU A 57 -11.49 -45.67 14.98
C GLU A 57 -11.37 -47.12 15.49
N THR A 58 -11.87 -47.40 16.69
CA THR A 58 -11.92 -48.76 17.24
C THR A 58 -13.17 -49.49 16.76
N LYS A 59 -13.02 -50.67 16.15
CA LYS A 59 -14.14 -51.57 15.80
C LYS A 59 -14.14 -52.79 16.72
N THR A 60 -15.26 -53.04 17.39
CA THR A 60 -15.46 -54.25 18.19
C THR A 60 -15.73 -55.45 17.30
N ARG A 61 -15.09 -56.58 17.60
CA ARG A 61 -15.32 -57.88 16.94
C ARG A 61 -15.62 -58.92 18.00
N PHE A 62 -16.58 -59.81 17.72
CA PHE A 62 -16.95 -60.91 18.59
C PHE A 62 -16.38 -62.23 18.07
N THR A 63 -16.03 -63.12 18.99
CA THR A 63 -15.54 -64.48 18.72
C THR A 63 -16.28 -65.46 19.60
N GLU A 64 -16.86 -66.51 19.01
CA GLU A 64 -17.57 -67.55 19.76
C GLU A 64 -16.66 -68.74 20.05
N THR A 65 -16.80 -69.32 21.25
CA THR A 65 -16.10 -70.54 21.67
C THR A 65 -16.99 -71.77 21.49
N ARG A 66 -16.39 -72.95 21.29
CA ARG A 66 -17.15 -74.20 21.17
C ARG A 66 -17.78 -74.57 22.52
N VAL A 67 -19.06 -74.91 22.52
CA VAL A 67 -19.78 -75.36 23.71
C VAL A 67 -20.10 -76.84 23.58
N HIS A 68 -19.68 -77.64 24.57
CA HIS A 68 -20.02 -79.07 24.63
C HIS A 68 -21.33 -79.29 25.39
N ARG A 69 -22.13 -80.25 24.92
CA ARG A 69 -23.36 -80.71 25.60
C ARG A 69 -23.32 -82.24 25.67
N ALA A 70 -23.73 -82.78 26.81
CA ALA A 70 -23.84 -84.22 27.04
C ALA A 70 -25.27 -84.55 27.49
N THR A 71 -25.78 -85.68 27.04
CA THR A 71 -27.12 -86.17 27.41
C THR A 71 -26.98 -87.58 27.96
N GLN A 72 -27.53 -87.82 29.15
CA GLN A 72 -27.57 -89.14 29.78
C GLN A 72 -29.00 -89.66 29.71
N MET A 73 -29.18 -90.86 29.15
CA MET A 73 -30.48 -91.53 29.14
C MET A 73 -30.81 -92.03 30.54
N TRP A 74 -32.10 -92.03 30.89
CA TRP A 74 -32.57 -92.59 32.15
C TRP A 74 -32.22 -94.08 32.23
N ARG A 75 -31.63 -94.48 33.36
CA ARG A 75 -31.28 -95.87 33.67
C ARG A 75 -31.50 -96.14 35.15
N GLU A 76 -31.80 -97.38 35.50
CA GLU A 76 -32.02 -97.78 36.90
C GLU A 76 -30.73 -97.78 37.74
N ASP A 77 -29.57 -98.01 37.11
CA ASP A 77 -28.27 -98.13 37.77
C ASP A 77 -27.50 -96.79 37.87
N CYS A 78 -27.99 -95.71 37.26
CA CYS A 78 -27.35 -94.40 37.28
C CYS A 78 -28.39 -93.28 37.41
N TYR A 79 -28.44 -92.67 38.59
CA TYR A 79 -29.38 -91.59 38.89
C TYR A 79 -28.83 -90.23 38.46
N VAL A 80 -29.51 -89.56 37.53
CA VAL A 80 -29.27 -88.17 37.15
C VAL A 80 -30.52 -87.34 37.49
N PRO A 81 -30.39 -86.21 38.22
CA PRO A 81 -31.53 -85.43 38.68
C PRO A 81 -32.15 -84.57 37.58
N ASN A 82 -33.45 -84.71 37.34
CA ASN A 82 -34.21 -83.96 36.32
C ASN A 82 -34.71 -82.56 36.80
N VAL A 83 -34.10 -81.99 37.84
CA VAL A 83 -34.61 -80.78 38.52
C VAL A 83 -34.58 -79.54 37.61
N SER A 84 -33.63 -79.48 36.67
CA SER A 84 -33.49 -78.39 35.70
C SER A 84 -34.23 -78.62 34.36
N ASP A 85 -34.86 -79.78 34.20
CA ASP A 85 -35.46 -80.16 32.93
C ASP A 85 -36.77 -79.42 32.69
N LYS A 86 -37.06 -79.16 31.41
CA LYS A 86 -38.27 -78.44 31.00
C LYS A 86 -39.10 -79.32 30.08
N TYR A 87 -40.36 -79.55 30.46
CA TYR A 87 -41.34 -80.15 29.56
C TYR A 87 -41.74 -79.12 28.49
N VAL A 88 -41.56 -79.48 27.22
CA VAL A 88 -41.90 -78.62 26.08
C VAL A 88 -42.95 -79.35 25.24
N GLY A 89 -44.09 -78.70 25.00
CA GLY A 89 -45.10 -79.21 24.08
C GLY A 89 -44.62 -79.14 22.63
N PRO A 90 -44.89 -80.15 21.78
CA PRO A 90 -44.48 -80.13 20.39
C PRO A 90 -45.19 -78.99 19.65
N LYS A 91 -44.41 -78.18 18.93
CA LYS A 91 -44.95 -77.22 17.96
C LYS A 91 -45.17 -77.93 16.61
N PRO A 92 -46.08 -77.43 15.76
CA PRO A 92 -46.18 -77.90 14.38
C PRO A 92 -44.81 -77.86 13.72
N TYR A 93 -44.43 -78.95 13.08
CA TYR A 93 -43.19 -79.02 12.33
C TYR A 93 -43.32 -78.16 11.07
N GLU A 94 -42.42 -77.18 10.91
CA GLU A 94 -42.33 -76.37 9.70
C GLU A 94 -41.43 -77.12 8.72
N THR A 95 -41.96 -77.48 7.56
CA THR A 95 -41.16 -78.09 6.50
C THR A 95 -40.16 -77.08 5.94
N TYR A 96 -39.06 -77.57 5.37
CA TYR A 96 -38.02 -76.69 4.82
C TYR A 96 -38.57 -75.73 3.74
N ASP A 97 -39.51 -76.21 2.92
CA ASP A 97 -40.12 -75.42 1.84
C ASP A 97 -41.08 -74.35 2.37
N GLU A 98 -41.83 -74.63 3.45
CA GLU A 98 -42.66 -73.65 4.15
C GLU A 98 -41.80 -72.56 4.80
N MET A 99 -40.69 -72.96 5.46
CA MET A 99 -39.74 -72.04 6.07
C MET A 99 -39.08 -71.12 5.01
N GLN A 100 -38.65 -71.68 3.88
CA GLN A 100 -38.05 -70.91 2.78
C GLN A 100 -39.06 -69.94 2.15
N SER A 101 -40.29 -70.40 1.90
CA SER A 101 -41.35 -69.57 1.33
C SER A 101 -41.75 -68.42 2.28
N LYS A 102 -41.71 -68.65 3.59
CA LYS A 102 -41.96 -67.62 4.62
C LYS A 102 -40.80 -66.66 4.80
N LEU A 103 -39.56 -67.15 4.68
CA LEU A 103 -38.36 -66.32 4.77
C LEU A 103 -38.20 -65.43 3.54
N ASP A 104 -38.63 -65.88 2.35
CA ASP A 104 -38.63 -65.16 1.06
C ASP A 104 -37.42 -64.22 0.93
N ILE A 105 -36.24 -64.83 0.93
CA ILE A 105 -34.97 -64.09 0.94
C ILE A 105 -34.82 -63.33 -0.38
N GLU A 106 -35.24 -63.91 -1.49
CA GLU A 106 -35.13 -63.32 -2.83
C GLU A 106 -36.08 -62.13 -3.02
N GLY A 107 -37.34 -62.23 -2.59
CA GLY A 107 -38.29 -61.13 -2.64
C GLY A 107 -37.85 -59.95 -1.75
N LYS A 108 -37.39 -60.24 -0.53
CA LYS A 108 -36.84 -59.22 0.38
C LYS A 108 -35.56 -58.59 -0.18
N ALA A 109 -34.65 -59.38 -0.75
CA ALA A 109 -33.45 -58.85 -1.39
C ALA A 109 -33.80 -57.94 -2.57
N THR A 110 -34.75 -58.34 -3.43
CA THR A 110 -35.22 -57.54 -4.57
C THR A 110 -35.86 -56.23 -4.11
N MET A 111 -36.65 -56.26 -3.03
CA MET A 111 -37.25 -55.08 -2.42
C MET A 111 -36.17 -54.11 -1.91
N ILE A 112 -35.19 -54.60 -1.15
CA ILE A 112 -34.06 -53.79 -0.65
C ILE A 112 -33.29 -53.18 -1.82
N GLN A 113 -32.98 -53.96 -2.86
CA GLN A 113 -32.27 -53.48 -4.04
C GLN A 113 -33.05 -52.39 -4.79
N LYS A 114 -34.37 -52.55 -4.95
CA LYS A 114 -35.26 -51.57 -5.59
C LYS A 114 -35.24 -50.25 -4.82
N TYR A 115 -35.43 -50.28 -3.50
CA TYR A 115 -35.37 -49.08 -2.67
C TYR A 115 -33.97 -48.44 -2.65
N TYR A 116 -32.92 -49.26 -2.62
CA TYR A 116 -31.55 -48.76 -2.66
C TYR A 116 -31.23 -48.06 -3.99
N ARG A 117 -31.68 -48.60 -5.14
CA ARG A 117 -31.55 -47.94 -6.45
C ARG A 117 -32.29 -46.61 -6.48
N ALA A 118 -33.53 -46.55 -5.97
CA ALA A 118 -34.28 -45.31 -5.86
C ALA A 118 -33.58 -44.28 -4.96
N TYR A 119 -33.08 -44.71 -3.79
CA TYR A 119 -32.30 -43.86 -2.88
C TYR A 119 -31.04 -43.31 -3.55
N ARG A 120 -30.28 -44.16 -4.27
CA ARG A 120 -29.08 -43.71 -5.00
C ARG A 120 -29.38 -42.63 -6.03
N ILE A 121 -30.46 -42.79 -6.80
CA ILE A 121 -30.89 -41.80 -7.78
C ILE A 121 -31.32 -40.50 -7.08
N ALA A 122 -32.14 -40.58 -6.04
CA ALA A 122 -32.57 -39.41 -5.28
C ALA A 122 -31.39 -38.65 -4.64
N ARG A 123 -30.41 -39.38 -4.10
CA ARG A 123 -29.17 -38.82 -3.57
C ARG A 123 -28.36 -38.12 -4.67
N PHE A 124 -28.18 -38.76 -5.83
CA PHE A 124 -27.47 -38.17 -6.97
C PHE A 124 -28.16 -36.89 -7.48
N ILE A 125 -29.49 -36.89 -7.59
CA ILE A 125 -30.27 -35.71 -7.96
C ILE A 125 -30.09 -34.59 -6.94
N LYS A 126 -30.10 -34.90 -5.63
CA LYS A 126 -29.89 -33.93 -4.56
C LYS A 126 -28.49 -33.31 -4.62
N GLU A 127 -27.46 -34.14 -4.82
CA GLU A 127 -26.07 -33.69 -4.97
C GLU A 127 -25.92 -32.81 -6.22
N SER A 128 -26.48 -33.22 -7.35
CA SER A 128 -26.46 -32.47 -8.62
C SER A 128 -27.25 -31.15 -8.55
N ALA A 129 -28.38 -31.14 -7.84
CA ALA A 129 -29.15 -29.91 -7.62
C ALA A 129 -28.41 -28.95 -6.68
N ALA A 130 -27.66 -29.45 -5.69
CA ALA A 130 -26.85 -28.63 -4.81
C ALA A 130 -25.69 -27.98 -5.58
N THR A 131 -24.98 -28.72 -6.43
CA THR A 131 -23.92 -28.17 -7.28
C THR A 131 -24.48 -27.16 -8.27
N TYR A 132 -25.62 -27.44 -8.91
CA TYR A 132 -26.28 -26.48 -9.80
C TYR A 132 -26.68 -25.18 -9.09
N ARG A 133 -27.26 -25.26 -7.88
CA ARG A 133 -27.58 -24.07 -7.07
C ARG A 133 -26.34 -23.26 -6.71
N GLN A 134 -25.22 -23.92 -6.41
CA GLN A 134 -23.94 -23.24 -6.18
C GLN A 134 -23.47 -22.52 -7.44
N PHE A 135 -23.48 -23.17 -8.61
CA PHE A 135 -23.12 -22.53 -9.88
C PHE A 135 -23.99 -21.32 -10.20
N VAL A 136 -25.31 -21.40 -10.02
CA VAL A 136 -26.22 -20.26 -10.24
C VAL A 136 -25.91 -19.12 -9.26
N ALA A 137 -25.65 -19.43 -7.99
CA ALA A 137 -25.26 -18.43 -7.00
C ALA A 137 -23.92 -17.77 -7.37
N ASP A 138 -22.95 -18.53 -7.84
CA ASP A 138 -21.64 -18.05 -8.27
C ASP A 138 -21.74 -17.16 -9.52
N CYS A 139 -22.53 -17.56 -10.51
CA CYS A 139 -22.83 -16.72 -11.67
C CYS A 139 -23.46 -15.39 -11.25
N LYS A 140 -24.44 -15.42 -10.34
CA LYS A 140 -25.08 -14.21 -9.83
C LYS A 140 -24.10 -13.30 -9.09
N ARG A 141 -23.25 -13.86 -8.20
CA ARG A 141 -22.18 -13.10 -7.52
C ARG A 141 -21.22 -12.47 -8.53
N HIS A 142 -20.82 -13.22 -9.54
CA HIS A 142 -19.91 -12.71 -10.57
C HIS A 142 -20.55 -11.58 -11.39
N GLU A 143 -21.83 -11.69 -11.75
CA GLU A 143 -22.58 -10.61 -12.42
C GLU A 143 -22.69 -9.35 -11.55
N GLU A 144 -22.99 -9.52 -10.26
CA GLU A 144 -23.05 -8.42 -9.28
C GLU A 144 -21.68 -7.73 -9.14
N GLU A 145 -20.59 -8.49 -9.02
CA GLU A 145 -19.22 -7.97 -8.98
C GLU A 145 -18.86 -7.22 -10.27
N ARG A 146 -19.25 -7.75 -11.44
CA ARG A 146 -19.05 -7.09 -12.74
C ARG A 146 -19.82 -5.77 -12.80
N LEU A 147 -21.05 -5.73 -12.33
CA LEU A 147 -21.87 -4.51 -12.30
C LEU A 147 -21.29 -3.48 -11.34
N LEU A 148 -20.84 -3.89 -10.16
CA LEU A 148 -20.17 -3.01 -9.20
C LEU A 148 -18.84 -2.47 -9.75
N ALA A 149 -18.05 -3.31 -10.42
CA ALA A 149 -16.83 -2.89 -11.10
C ALA A 149 -17.11 -1.92 -12.25
N TYR A 150 -18.18 -2.12 -13.02
CA TYR A 150 -18.64 -1.17 -14.04
C TYR A 150 -19.05 0.17 -13.43
N LYS A 151 -19.87 0.16 -12.37
CA LYS A 151 -20.28 1.38 -11.65
C LYS A 151 -19.08 2.15 -11.08
N ARG A 152 -18.11 1.44 -10.47
CA ARG A 152 -16.86 2.06 -9.97
C ARG A 152 -16.03 2.68 -11.09
N ARG A 153 -15.87 1.99 -12.23
CA ARG A 153 -15.19 2.54 -13.40
C ARG A 153 -15.89 3.79 -13.93
N HIS A 154 -17.21 3.74 -14.06
CA HIS A 154 -18.01 4.89 -14.51
C HIS A 154 -17.88 6.09 -13.55
N GLN A 155 -17.93 5.86 -12.24
CA GLN A 155 -17.70 6.89 -11.23
C GLN A 155 -16.28 7.48 -11.34
N HIS A 156 -15.26 6.65 -11.48
CA HIS A 156 -13.89 7.12 -11.68
C HIS A 156 -13.75 7.94 -12.97
N ASP A 157 -14.38 7.53 -14.07
CA ASP A 157 -14.35 8.28 -15.33
C ASP A 157 -15.04 9.65 -15.20
N ILE A 158 -16.12 9.74 -14.43
CA ILE A 158 -16.78 11.02 -14.11
C ILE A 158 -15.80 11.90 -13.32
N ILE A 159 -15.20 11.37 -12.25
CA ILE A 159 -14.25 12.10 -11.40
C ILE A 159 -13.05 12.60 -12.21
N ARG A 160 -12.49 11.77 -13.11
CA ARG A 160 -11.35 12.17 -13.96
C ARG A 160 -11.71 13.28 -14.94
N LYS A 161 -12.96 13.31 -15.42
CA LYS A 161 -13.45 14.38 -16.31
C LYS A 161 -13.73 15.67 -15.55
N THR A 162 -14.18 15.59 -14.30
CA THR A 162 -14.47 16.77 -13.47
C THR A 162 -13.22 17.34 -12.78
N TYR A 163 -12.29 16.48 -12.34
CA TYR A 163 -11.08 16.83 -11.60
C TYR A 163 -9.86 16.07 -12.17
N PRO A 164 -9.28 16.52 -13.29
CA PRO A 164 -8.11 15.88 -13.89
C PRO A 164 -6.91 16.01 -12.96
N SER A 165 -6.24 14.92 -12.61
CA SER A 165 -5.09 14.94 -11.69
C SER A 165 -3.82 14.40 -12.34
N SER A 166 -3.96 13.40 -13.21
CA SER A 166 -2.85 12.78 -13.93
C SER A 166 -2.65 13.40 -15.31
N ARG A 167 -1.44 13.28 -15.87
CA ARG A 167 -1.17 13.61 -17.28
C ARG A 167 -2.14 12.89 -18.22
N PHE A 168 -2.46 11.63 -17.93
CA PHE A 168 -3.40 10.84 -18.72
C PHE A 168 -4.81 11.45 -18.73
N ASP A 169 -5.25 12.05 -17.61
CA ASP A 169 -6.55 12.68 -17.52
C ASP A 169 -6.61 13.94 -18.41
N PHE A 170 -5.51 14.70 -18.46
CA PHE A 170 -5.38 15.84 -19.38
C PHE A 170 -5.35 15.39 -20.86
N ASP A 171 -4.62 14.32 -21.19
CA ASP A 171 -4.61 13.75 -22.53
C ASP A 171 -6.03 13.30 -22.96
N MET A 172 -6.82 12.73 -22.03
CA MET A 172 -8.23 12.41 -22.26
C MET A 172 -9.07 13.68 -22.54
N LEU A 173 -8.88 14.77 -21.79
CA LEU A 173 -9.60 16.02 -22.02
C LEU A 173 -9.23 16.66 -23.37
N TYR A 174 -7.96 16.63 -23.77
CA TYR A 174 -7.53 17.09 -25.10
C TYR A 174 -8.18 16.25 -26.20
N ASN A 175 -8.20 14.92 -26.06
CA ASN A 175 -8.87 14.04 -27.01
C ASN A 175 -10.38 14.31 -27.12
N LEU A 176 -11.07 14.55 -26.00
CA LEU A 176 -12.50 14.90 -25.99
C LEU A 176 -12.75 16.26 -26.66
N MET A 177 -11.89 17.25 -26.41
CA MET A 177 -11.96 18.55 -27.06
C MET A 177 -11.75 18.42 -28.57
N ASP A 178 -10.76 17.64 -29.00
CA ASP A 178 -10.47 17.42 -30.41
C ASP A 178 -11.64 16.71 -31.09
N GLN A 179 -12.20 15.65 -30.49
CA GLN A 179 -13.38 14.98 -31.02
C GLN A 179 -14.58 15.93 -31.16
N TRP A 180 -14.81 16.77 -30.14
CA TRP A 180 -15.84 17.80 -30.19
C TRP A 180 -15.58 18.78 -31.34
N LYS A 181 -14.37 19.31 -31.46
CA LYS A 181 -13.97 20.26 -32.50
C LYS A 181 -14.20 19.67 -33.90
N HIS A 182 -13.75 18.44 -34.12
CA HIS A 182 -13.95 17.73 -35.40
C HIS A 182 -15.43 17.51 -35.71
N SER A 183 -16.24 17.10 -34.72
CA SER A 183 -17.68 16.90 -34.88
C SER A 183 -18.39 18.22 -35.23
N GLN A 184 -18.03 19.31 -34.55
CA GLN A 184 -18.60 20.63 -34.79
C GLN A 184 -18.19 21.22 -36.13
N MET A 185 -16.93 21.06 -36.55
CA MET A 185 -16.48 21.50 -37.88
C MET A 185 -17.21 20.76 -38.99
N LYS A 186 -17.42 19.44 -38.85
CA LYS A 186 -18.26 18.65 -39.79
C LYS A 186 -19.70 19.17 -39.83
N ARG A 187 -20.28 19.48 -38.66
CA ARG A 187 -21.63 20.05 -38.55
C ARG A 187 -21.74 21.42 -39.23
N VAL A 188 -20.78 22.32 -39.01
CA VAL A 188 -20.74 23.66 -39.62
C VAL A 188 -20.59 23.56 -41.14
N ALA A 189 -19.75 22.65 -41.63
CA ALA A 189 -19.55 22.42 -43.06
C ALA A 189 -20.83 21.92 -43.77
N GLY A 190 -21.66 21.13 -43.08
CA GLY A 190 -22.91 20.61 -43.63
C GLY A 190 -24.08 21.61 -43.62
N ILE A 191 -24.09 22.60 -42.72
CA ILE A 191 -25.23 23.51 -42.53
C ILE A 191 -25.04 24.85 -43.26
N PHE A 192 -23.84 25.43 -43.22
CA PHE A 192 -23.61 26.82 -43.63
C PHE A 192 -22.97 26.94 -45.03
N PHE A 193 -23.20 28.05 -45.71
CA PHE A 193 -22.47 28.44 -46.92
C PHE A 193 -21.06 28.97 -46.60
N LYS A 194 -20.14 29.01 -47.58
CA LYS A 194 -18.72 29.34 -47.37
C LYS A 194 -18.45 30.62 -46.55
N GLY A 195 -19.23 31.68 -46.71
CA GLY A 195 -19.09 32.92 -45.95
C GLY A 195 -19.51 32.77 -44.48
N ALA A 196 -20.70 32.21 -44.22
CA ALA A 196 -21.17 31.91 -42.86
C ALA A 196 -20.32 30.85 -42.15
N GLN A 197 -19.75 29.88 -42.88
CA GLN A 197 -18.81 28.90 -42.32
C GLN A 197 -17.59 29.57 -41.70
N ARG A 198 -17.04 30.63 -42.34
CA ARG A 198 -15.88 31.34 -41.79
C ARG A 198 -16.21 32.01 -40.46
N ALA A 199 -17.34 32.70 -40.37
CA ALA A 199 -17.80 33.32 -39.13
C ALA A 199 -18.05 32.28 -38.03
N ALA A 200 -18.75 31.18 -38.35
CA ALA A 200 -19.01 30.09 -37.42
C ALA A 200 -17.73 29.38 -36.95
N ASN A 201 -16.75 29.18 -37.83
CA ASN A 201 -15.46 28.59 -37.48
C ASN A 201 -14.62 29.51 -36.58
N VAL A 202 -14.71 30.84 -36.74
CA VAL A 202 -14.07 31.79 -35.82
C VAL A 202 -14.70 31.71 -34.43
N MET A 203 -16.04 31.62 -34.34
CA MET A 203 -16.71 31.42 -33.05
C MET A 203 -16.31 30.09 -32.39
N LEU A 204 -16.22 29.02 -33.17
CA LEU A 204 -15.75 27.72 -32.70
C LEU A 204 -14.30 27.77 -32.23
N LEU A 205 -13.44 28.48 -32.96
CA LEU A 205 -12.04 28.68 -32.58
C LEU A 205 -11.95 29.43 -31.25
N ASN A 206 -12.65 30.54 -31.09
CA ASN A 206 -12.69 31.29 -29.84
C ASN A 206 -13.12 30.39 -28.67
N LYS A 207 -14.19 29.60 -28.87
CA LYS A 207 -14.62 28.65 -27.84
C LYS A 207 -13.58 27.58 -27.53
N SER A 208 -12.85 27.07 -28.54
CA SER A 208 -11.75 26.13 -28.30
C SER A 208 -10.57 26.75 -27.55
N VAL A 209 -10.25 28.02 -27.82
CA VAL A 209 -9.21 28.75 -27.10
C VAL A 209 -9.62 28.94 -25.64
N ASP A 210 -10.88 29.28 -25.37
CA ASP A 210 -11.38 29.42 -23.99
C ASP A 210 -11.32 28.08 -23.23
N MET A 211 -11.72 26.97 -23.86
CA MET A 211 -11.58 25.65 -23.24
C MET A 211 -10.11 25.27 -22.99
N LEU A 212 -9.19 25.60 -23.91
CA LEU A 212 -7.76 25.36 -23.69
C LEU A 212 -7.22 26.18 -22.51
N ARG A 213 -7.65 27.45 -22.38
CA ARG A 213 -7.30 28.29 -21.22
C ARG A 213 -7.80 27.68 -19.92
N GLU A 214 -9.03 27.15 -19.89
CA GLU A 214 -9.57 26.45 -18.72
C GLU A 214 -8.76 25.19 -18.37
N ILE A 215 -8.40 24.37 -19.37
CA ILE A 215 -7.54 23.20 -19.15
C ILE A 215 -6.17 23.61 -18.61
N ASP A 216 -5.56 24.66 -19.15
CA ASP A 216 -4.27 25.15 -18.69
C ASP A 216 -4.36 25.71 -17.26
N GLN A 217 -5.45 26.37 -16.88
CA GLN A 217 -5.71 26.78 -15.49
C GLN A 217 -5.81 25.58 -14.56
N LEU A 218 -6.57 24.54 -14.94
CA LEU A 218 -6.67 23.31 -14.16
C LEU A 218 -5.29 22.64 -14.02
N LYS A 219 -4.49 22.60 -15.08
CA LYS A 219 -3.12 22.06 -15.06
C LYS A 219 -2.20 22.87 -14.14
N GLN A 220 -2.32 24.19 -14.13
CA GLN A 220 -1.58 25.05 -13.20
C GLN A 220 -1.99 24.78 -11.75
N ASN A 221 -3.30 24.68 -11.47
CA ASN A 221 -3.81 24.38 -10.13
C ASN A 221 -3.32 23.01 -9.62
N VAL A 222 -3.41 21.97 -10.45
CA VAL A 222 -2.88 20.63 -10.12
C VAL A 222 -1.39 20.68 -9.88
N LYS A 223 -0.63 21.45 -10.67
CA LYS A 223 0.81 21.63 -10.43
C LYS A 223 1.07 22.30 -9.09
N THR A 224 0.29 23.32 -8.71
CA THR A 224 0.44 23.97 -7.41
C THR A 224 0.09 23.05 -6.25
N GLU A 225 -1.03 22.32 -6.34
CA GLU A 225 -1.44 21.33 -5.33
C GLU A 225 -0.41 20.21 -5.19
N PHE A 226 0.09 19.68 -6.31
CA PHE A 226 1.14 18.67 -6.29
C PHE A 226 2.43 19.15 -5.61
N LEU A 227 2.83 20.41 -5.84
CA LEU A 227 3.99 21.00 -5.18
C LEU A 227 3.75 21.17 -3.67
N GLU A 228 2.54 21.57 -3.26
CA GLU A 228 2.15 21.65 -1.84
C GLU A 228 2.14 20.27 -1.18
N GLU A 229 1.53 19.28 -1.81
CA GLU A 229 1.54 17.89 -1.35
C GLU A 229 2.96 17.32 -1.28
N LYS A 230 3.83 17.66 -2.24
CA LYS A 230 5.23 17.21 -2.24
C LYS A 230 5.97 17.77 -1.01
N LYS A 231 5.76 19.05 -0.67
CA LYS A 231 6.31 19.67 0.54
C LYS A 231 5.79 18.98 1.80
N ILE A 232 4.49 18.73 1.88
CA ILE A 232 3.88 18.05 3.04
C ILE A 232 4.39 16.61 3.14
N ARG A 233 4.49 15.88 2.03
CA ARG A 233 5.05 14.52 1.98
C ARG A 233 6.50 14.48 2.42
N PHE A 234 7.31 15.46 2.02
CA PHE A 234 8.69 15.58 2.48
C PHE A 234 8.75 15.74 4.00
N LEU A 235 7.97 16.68 4.56
CA LEU A 235 7.92 16.91 6.00
C LEU A 235 7.38 15.68 6.77
N THR A 236 6.37 14.99 6.22
CA THR A 236 5.80 13.79 6.88
C THR A 236 6.74 12.60 6.82
N PHE A 237 7.48 12.43 5.72
CA PHE A 237 8.48 11.37 5.55
C PHE A 237 9.57 11.48 6.62
N HIS A 238 10.14 12.67 6.83
CA HIS A 238 11.18 12.89 7.84
C HIS A 238 10.69 12.82 9.29
N CYS A 239 9.37 12.89 9.52
CA CYS A 239 8.77 12.70 10.85
C CYS A 239 8.55 11.22 11.24
N ALA A 240 8.66 10.30 10.27
CA ALA A 240 8.43 8.89 10.49
C ALA A 240 9.53 8.29 11.38
N PRO A 241 9.19 7.40 12.32
CA PRO A 241 10.20 6.65 13.07
C PRO A 241 10.95 5.69 12.15
N ILE A 242 12.19 5.36 12.50
CA ILE A 242 12.95 4.33 11.78
C ILE A 242 12.37 2.99 12.18
N GLU A 243 11.87 2.22 11.21
CA GLU A 243 11.28 0.90 11.42
C GLU A 243 12.26 -0.19 10.94
N TRP A 244 12.47 -1.21 11.76
CA TRP A 244 13.18 -2.42 11.34
C TRP A 244 12.59 -3.66 12.00
N ASN A 245 12.80 -4.80 11.38
CA ASN A 245 12.38 -6.07 11.94
C ASN A 245 13.40 -6.49 13.00
N GLY A 246 12.98 -6.45 14.26
CA GLY A 246 13.78 -6.93 15.39
C GLY A 246 13.80 -8.45 15.48
N TYR A 247 14.28 -8.95 16.61
CA TYR A 247 14.31 -10.38 16.91
C TYR A 247 12.92 -11.03 16.79
N LYS A 248 12.84 -12.20 16.13
CA LYS A 248 11.60 -12.93 15.80
C LYS A 248 10.62 -12.18 14.88
N GLY A 249 11.10 -11.26 14.03
CA GLY A 249 10.28 -10.59 13.02
C GLY A 249 9.28 -9.57 13.59
N LYS A 250 9.51 -9.08 14.82
CA LYS A 250 8.68 -8.04 15.42
C LYS A 250 9.11 -6.67 14.89
N PRO A 251 8.22 -5.89 14.26
CA PRO A 251 8.55 -4.54 13.83
C PRO A 251 8.85 -3.68 15.06
N THR A 252 10.07 -3.15 15.14
CA THR A 252 10.50 -2.25 16.21
C THR A 252 10.72 -0.86 15.62
N GLN A 253 10.29 0.16 16.35
CA GLN A 253 10.38 1.55 15.93
C GLN A 253 11.36 2.32 16.83
N MET A 254 12.25 3.12 16.24
CA MET A 254 13.14 4.06 16.95
C MET A 254 12.82 5.48 16.57
N ILE A 255 12.66 6.30 17.60
CA ILE A 255 12.59 7.75 17.47
C ILE A 255 13.97 8.29 17.83
N THR A 256 14.71 8.76 16.84
CA THR A 256 15.99 9.43 17.05
C THR A 256 15.78 10.89 17.41
N VAL A 257 16.81 11.55 17.96
CA VAL A 257 16.79 13.01 18.21
C VAL A 257 16.53 13.79 16.91
N LYS A 258 17.02 13.30 15.76
CA LYS A 258 16.74 13.89 14.44
C LYS A 258 15.25 13.83 14.08
N VAL A 259 14.60 12.69 14.32
CA VAL A 259 13.15 12.53 14.10
C VAL A 259 12.34 13.40 15.07
N GLN A 260 12.79 13.58 16.31
CA GLN A 260 12.15 14.51 17.26
C GLN A 260 12.22 15.95 16.76
N ARG A 261 13.40 16.42 16.31
CA ARG A 261 13.58 17.74 15.71
C ARG A 261 12.72 17.92 14.45
N ALA A 262 12.67 16.93 13.57
CA ALA A 262 11.80 16.97 12.38
C ALA A 262 10.31 17.14 12.75
N ARG A 263 9.85 16.49 13.82
CA ARG A 263 8.48 16.67 14.33
C ARG A 263 8.23 18.04 14.91
N GLU A 264 9.20 18.63 15.62
CA GLU A 264 9.12 20.01 16.10
C GLU A 264 9.00 20.99 14.93
N PHE A 265 9.85 20.85 13.90
CA PHE A 265 9.78 21.67 12.70
C PHE A 265 8.47 21.50 11.93
N LYS A 266 7.95 20.27 11.82
CA LYS A 266 6.64 20.03 11.21
C LYS A 266 5.53 20.75 11.97
N ARG A 267 5.53 20.70 13.31
CA ARG A 267 4.54 21.43 14.13
C ARG A 267 4.64 22.94 13.90
N LEU A 268 5.86 23.48 13.83
CA LEU A 268 6.07 24.88 13.52
C LEU A 268 5.53 25.22 12.12
N TYR A 269 5.81 24.39 11.11
CA TYR A 269 5.29 24.57 9.76
C TYR A 269 3.76 24.53 9.71
N ASP A 270 3.14 23.52 10.31
CA ASP A 270 1.68 23.36 10.35
C ASP A 270 1.03 24.59 11.02
N ASN A 271 1.62 25.10 12.12
CA ASN A 271 1.15 26.32 12.80
C ASN A 271 1.35 27.60 11.97
N LEU A 272 2.42 27.69 11.16
CA LEU A 272 2.61 28.83 10.25
C LEU A 272 1.59 28.85 9.12
N SER A 273 1.22 27.68 8.59
CA SER A 273 0.24 27.51 7.52
C SER A 273 -1.22 27.75 7.98
N CYS A 274 -1.47 27.82 9.29
CA CYS A 274 -2.80 28.13 9.83
C CYS A 274 -3.20 29.59 9.59
N LYS A 275 -4.17 29.79 8.68
CA LYS A 275 -4.69 31.12 8.27
C LYS A 275 -5.49 31.87 9.35
N ASN A 276 -5.92 31.20 10.43
CA ASN A 276 -6.83 31.72 11.45
C ASN A 276 -6.14 32.00 12.79
N SER A 277 -4.96 32.64 12.79
CA SER A 277 -4.23 32.96 14.01
C SER A 277 -4.62 34.34 14.56
N THR A 278 -4.80 34.46 15.87
CA THR A 278 -4.81 35.76 16.55
C THR A 278 -3.45 36.44 16.42
N VAL A 279 -3.40 37.77 16.55
CA VAL A 279 -2.15 38.53 16.35
C VAL A 279 -1.12 38.11 17.39
N GLU A 280 -1.57 37.91 18.63
CA GLU A 280 -0.75 37.52 19.79
C GLU A 280 -0.16 36.11 19.59
N SER A 281 -1.01 35.14 19.26
CA SER A 281 -0.57 33.76 19.00
C SER A 281 0.42 33.69 17.83
N ARG A 282 0.21 34.51 16.79
CA ARG A 282 1.15 34.57 15.66
C ARG A 282 2.47 35.25 16.05
N THR A 283 2.46 36.30 16.87
CA THR A 283 3.71 36.90 17.37
C THR A 283 4.51 35.93 18.21
N GLU A 284 3.87 35.15 19.09
CA GLU A 284 4.53 34.12 19.89
C GLU A 284 5.16 33.04 18.99
N LEU A 285 4.42 32.55 17.98
CA LEU A 285 4.93 31.59 17.01
C LEU A 285 6.16 32.10 16.26
N LEU A 286 6.13 33.35 15.80
CA LEU A 286 7.26 33.97 15.09
C LEU A 286 8.48 34.16 15.99
N VAL A 287 8.28 34.52 17.26
CA VAL A 287 9.36 34.62 18.26
C VAL A 287 9.95 33.24 18.57
N MET A 288 9.11 32.21 18.74
CA MET A 288 9.57 30.83 18.92
C MET A 288 10.40 30.35 17.72
N LEU A 289 9.95 30.66 16.50
CA LEU A 289 10.68 30.32 15.29
C LEU A 289 12.02 31.07 15.19
N LYS A 290 12.05 32.37 15.49
CA LYS A 290 13.29 33.16 15.57
C LYS A 290 14.28 32.57 16.58
N ASN A 291 13.80 32.17 17.75
CA ASN A 291 14.65 31.54 18.78
C ASN A 291 15.20 30.18 18.33
N SER A 292 14.41 29.39 17.59
CA SER A 292 14.86 28.10 17.03
C SER A 292 15.98 28.27 16.00
N LEU A 293 16.00 29.39 15.28
CA LEU A 293 16.96 29.70 14.23
C LEU A 293 18.24 30.40 14.73
N LYS A 294 18.30 30.78 16.01
CA LYS A 294 19.40 31.58 16.60
C LYS A 294 20.79 30.96 16.40
N TYR A 295 20.87 29.63 16.31
CA TYR A 295 22.13 28.89 16.19
C TYR A 295 22.55 28.60 14.74
N HIS A 296 21.75 29.00 13.74
CA HIS A 296 22.02 28.78 12.33
C HIS A 296 22.52 30.08 11.67
N HIS A 297 23.70 30.03 11.03
CA HIS A 297 24.37 31.22 10.46
C HIS A 297 24.37 31.26 8.92
N CYS A 298 23.40 30.62 8.25
CA CYS A 298 23.31 30.63 6.79
C CYS A 298 22.55 31.86 6.26
N GLN A 299 22.86 32.27 5.01
CA GLN A 299 22.21 33.41 4.35
C GLN A 299 20.69 33.24 4.28
N ALA A 300 20.20 32.03 4.02
CA ALA A 300 18.77 31.71 3.98
C ALA A 300 18.07 31.96 5.33
N VAL A 301 18.77 31.71 6.45
CA VAL A 301 18.24 32.01 7.79
C VAL A 301 18.27 33.51 8.06
N ASN A 302 19.29 34.25 7.62
CA ASN A 302 19.32 35.71 7.76
C ASN A 302 18.18 36.39 6.99
N GLU A 303 17.90 35.94 5.76
CA GLU A 303 16.76 36.41 4.97
C GLU A 303 15.42 36.07 5.64
N LEU A 304 15.29 34.87 6.21
CA LEU A 304 14.10 34.45 6.94
C LEU A 304 13.91 35.29 8.22
N VAL A 305 14.95 35.53 9.01
CA VAL A 305 14.91 36.37 10.21
C VAL A 305 14.50 37.79 9.86
N TYR A 306 15.03 38.35 8.75
CA TYR A 306 14.61 39.66 8.27
C TYR A 306 13.11 39.71 7.94
N LEU A 307 12.58 38.69 7.23
CA LEU A 307 11.15 38.61 6.90
C LEU A 307 10.27 38.46 8.16
N ILE A 308 10.75 37.72 9.16
CA ILE A 308 10.07 37.55 10.45
C ILE A 308 10.00 38.88 11.20
N ASP A 309 11.12 39.59 11.31
CA ASP A 309 11.18 40.89 11.98
C ASP A 309 10.32 41.93 11.24
N GLN A 310 10.26 41.86 9.91
CA GLN A 310 9.34 42.66 9.11
C GLN A 310 7.87 42.31 9.42
N GLU A 311 7.49 41.04 9.59
CA GLU A 311 6.11 40.70 9.96
C GLU A 311 5.77 41.15 11.39
N ILE A 312 6.67 40.94 12.36
CA ILE A 312 6.48 41.36 13.76
C ILE A 312 6.28 42.88 13.84
N THR A 313 7.12 43.66 13.15
CA THR A 313 7.00 45.13 13.14
C THR A 313 5.70 45.60 12.49
N LEU A 314 5.28 44.99 11.38
CA LEU A 314 4.02 45.34 10.73
C LEU A 314 2.79 44.94 11.56
N MET A 315 2.84 43.81 12.26
CA MET A 315 1.77 43.40 13.19
C MET A 315 1.69 44.33 14.40
N SER A 316 2.84 44.73 14.98
CA SER A 316 2.88 45.68 16.09
C SER A 316 2.30 47.06 15.73
N ARG A 317 2.30 47.42 14.44
CA ARG A 317 1.72 48.67 13.90
C ARG A 317 0.25 48.53 13.50
N GLY A 318 -0.38 47.38 13.71
CA GLY A 318 -1.80 47.17 13.43
C GLY A 318 -2.17 47.09 11.94
N VAL A 319 -1.23 46.72 11.06
CA VAL A 319 -1.52 46.58 9.62
C VAL A 319 -2.54 45.46 9.37
N ARG A 320 -3.54 45.73 8.53
CA ARG A 320 -4.61 44.75 8.23
C ARG A 320 -4.03 43.46 7.64
N ASN A 321 -4.45 42.31 8.16
CA ASN A 321 -4.02 40.96 7.76
C ASN A 321 -4.06 40.68 6.25
N LYS A 322 -4.96 41.31 5.48
CA LYS A 322 -5.06 41.12 4.02
C LYS A 322 -3.78 41.49 3.27
N TRP A 323 -3.07 42.52 3.71
CA TRP A 323 -1.82 43.00 3.08
C TRP A 323 -0.60 42.16 3.47
N LEU A 324 -0.71 41.38 4.56
CA LEU A 324 0.35 40.50 5.04
C LEU A 324 0.36 39.15 4.33
N ASN A 325 -0.67 38.80 3.55
CA ASN A 325 -0.76 37.50 2.88
C ASN A 325 0.44 37.20 1.97
N GLN A 326 0.94 38.20 1.24
CA GLN A 326 2.12 38.02 0.38
C GLN A 326 3.40 37.85 1.20
N LEU A 327 3.55 38.60 2.31
CA LEU A 327 4.67 38.45 3.23
C LEU A 327 4.65 37.08 3.91
N ARG A 328 3.46 36.61 4.35
CA ARG A 328 3.26 35.29 4.94
C ARG A 328 3.61 34.17 3.97
N ARG A 329 3.17 34.25 2.71
CA ARG A 329 3.58 33.30 1.65
C ARG A 329 5.10 33.28 1.43
N ARG A 330 5.76 34.45 1.50
CA ARG A 330 7.22 34.53 1.41
C ARG A 330 7.91 33.88 2.61
N ILE A 331 7.40 34.11 3.82
CA ILE A 331 7.91 33.47 5.05
C ILE A 331 7.71 31.96 4.99
N GLU A 332 6.53 31.47 4.61
CA GLU A 332 6.26 30.04 4.43
C GLU A 332 7.20 29.41 3.39
N SER A 333 7.44 30.10 2.27
CA SER A 333 8.37 29.64 1.24
C SER A 333 9.83 29.64 1.73
N ALA A 334 10.24 30.67 2.48
CA ALA A 334 11.59 30.77 3.04
C ALA A 334 11.83 29.70 4.11
N VAL A 335 10.87 29.46 5.00
CA VAL A 335 10.91 28.36 5.99
C VAL A 335 11.00 27.01 5.29
N SER A 336 10.17 26.78 4.26
CA SER A 336 10.24 25.55 3.47
C SER A 336 11.58 25.41 2.75
N SER A 337 12.22 26.50 2.32
CA SER A 337 13.55 26.47 1.70
C SER A 337 14.64 26.11 2.70
N VAL A 338 14.60 26.71 3.89
CA VAL A 338 15.55 26.42 4.98
C VAL A 338 15.40 24.97 5.47
N ILE A 339 14.17 24.46 5.56
CA ILE A 339 13.90 23.08 6.01
C ILE A 339 14.19 22.04 4.91
N SER A 340 13.88 22.39 3.66
CA SER A 340 14.14 21.49 2.54
C SER A 340 15.61 21.43 2.17
N GLU A 341 16.42 22.43 2.56
CA GLU A 341 17.86 22.57 2.34
C GLU A 341 18.32 21.82 1.08
N ASN A 342 17.77 22.20 -0.08
CA ASN A 342 18.20 21.58 -1.32
C ASN A 342 19.48 22.28 -1.77
N ASP A 343 20.56 21.99 -1.05
CA ASP A 343 21.98 22.27 -1.32
C ASP A 343 22.86 21.27 -0.53
N ASP A 344 22.46 19.99 -0.49
CA ASP A 344 23.20 18.94 0.23
C ASP A 344 24.50 18.60 -0.54
N LEU A 345 25.55 19.38 -0.35
CA LEU A 345 26.88 19.18 -0.98
C LEU A 345 27.41 17.76 -0.76
N PHE A 346 26.98 17.06 0.30
CA PHE A 346 27.41 15.70 0.61
C PHE A 346 26.71 14.61 -0.20
N LYS A 347 25.59 14.93 -0.86
CA LYS A 347 24.91 14.05 -1.82
C LYS A 347 25.26 14.36 -3.27
N LEU A 348 25.92 15.50 -3.50
CA LEU A 348 26.39 15.92 -4.81
C LEU A 348 27.81 15.40 -5.02
N ARG A 349 28.02 14.64 -6.10
CA ARG A 349 29.32 14.15 -6.54
C ARG A 349 29.74 14.96 -7.76
N LEU A 350 30.97 15.47 -7.74
CA LEU A 350 31.60 16.06 -8.91
C LEU A 350 32.19 14.94 -9.76
N GLY A 351 31.36 14.34 -10.61
CA GLY A 351 31.72 13.22 -11.48
C GLY A 351 32.45 13.69 -12.75
N ARG A 352 33.16 12.76 -13.41
CA ARG A 352 33.72 13.01 -14.75
C ARG A 352 32.56 13.18 -15.75
N PHE A 353 32.62 14.22 -16.58
CA PHE A 353 31.64 14.41 -17.65
C PHE A 353 31.88 13.45 -18.82
N ASP A 354 33.12 13.34 -19.30
CA ASP A 354 33.54 12.23 -20.16
C ASP A 354 34.40 11.26 -19.34
N ILE A 355 33.95 10.01 -19.25
CA ILE A 355 34.59 8.94 -18.47
C ILE A 355 35.99 8.61 -19.02
N ASN A 356 36.18 8.77 -20.33
CA ASN A 356 37.44 8.48 -21.00
C ASN A 356 38.49 9.59 -20.80
N ILE A 357 38.05 10.77 -20.35
CA ILE A 357 38.91 11.91 -20.07
C ILE A 357 39.16 11.98 -18.56
N GLU A 358 40.37 12.41 -18.17
CA GLU A 358 40.73 12.53 -16.76
C GLU A 358 39.87 13.56 -16.03
N TRP A 359 39.79 13.42 -14.71
CA TRP A 359 39.04 14.35 -13.87
C TRP A 359 39.77 15.69 -13.83
N SER A 360 39.14 16.73 -14.38
CA SER A 360 39.67 18.09 -14.41
C SER A 360 38.55 19.10 -14.25
N PRO A 361 38.84 20.36 -13.85
CA PRO A 361 37.82 21.40 -13.74
C PRO A 361 36.98 21.62 -15.02
N TRP A 362 37.55 21.30 -16.20
CA TRP A 362 36.91 21.39 -17.51
C TRP A 362 36.35 20.06 -18.03
N ASN A 363 36.32 19.01 -17.20
CA ASN A 363 35.71 17.70 -17.49
C ASN A 363 34.89 17.19 -16.28
N CYS A 364 34.19 18.08 -15.60
CA CYS A 364 33.38 17.76 -14.43
C CYS A 364 31.90 18.09 -14.65
N ILE A 365 31.04 17.29 -14.03
CA ILE A 365 29.60 17.54 -13.92
C ILE A 365 29.17 17.30 -12.48
N LEU A 366 28.33 18.20 -11.96
CA LEU A 366 27.77 18.08 -10.62
C LEU A 366 26.48 17.26 -10.70
N LEU A 367 26.48 16.08 -10.10
CA LEU A 367 25.37 15.11 -10.12
C LEU A 367 25.04 14.65 -8.70
N THR A 368 23.81 14.20 -8.46
CA THR A 368 23.50 13.45 -7.23
C THR A 368 24.18 12.07 -7.23
N GLU A 369 24.29 11.41 -6.06
CA GLU A 369 24.91 10.08 -5.95
C GLU A 369 24.27 9.04 -6.90
N GLU A 370 22.95 9.00 -6.97
CA GLU A 370 22.20 8.10 -7.88
C GLU A 370 22.40 8.47 -9.36
N GLU A 371 22.43 9.77 -9.68
CA GLU A 371 22.68 10.24 -11.05
C GLU A 371 24.12 9.99 -11.50
N ALA A 372 25.10 10.09 -10.60
CA ALA A 372 26.50 9.83 -10.88
C ALA A 372 26.74 8.35 -11.20
N GLU A 373 26.08 7.43 -10.47
CA GLU A 373 26.10 6.01 -10.78
C GLU A 373 25.48 5.72 -12.15
N ALA A 374 24.33 6.33 -12.46
CA ALA A 374 23.69 6.19 -13.76
C ALA A 374 24.58 6.75 -14.89
N HIS A 375 25.20 7.90 -14.65
CA HIS A 375 26.09 8.57 -15.61
C HIS A 375 27.29 7.71 -16.00
N TYR A 376 27.84 6.92 -15.06
CA TYR A 376 28.97 6.03 -15.32
C TYR A 376 28.69 4.97 -16.41
N TYR A 377 27.42 4.60 -16.63
CA TYR A 377 27.07 3.58 -17.62
C TYR A 377 26.62 4.17 -18.98
N ILE A 378 26.59 5.50 -19.12
CA ILE A 378 26.20 6.16 -20.36
C ILE A 378 27.35 6.11 -21.37
N LYS A 379 27.09 5.54 -22.56
CA LYS A 379 28.05 5.52 -23.67
C LYS A 379 27.96 6.75 -24.58
N ASP A 380 26.78 7.34 -24.73
CA ASP A 380 26.55 8.53 -25.55
C ASP A 380 25.67 9.56 -24.84
N PHE A 381 26.28 10.69 -24.47
CA PHE A 381 25.64 11.77 -23.70
C PHE A 381 24.48 12.45 -24.43
N ARG A 382 24.51 12.47 -25.77
CA ARG A 382 23.50 13.15 -26.60
C ARG A 382 22.16 12.45 -26.61
N THR A 383 22.15 11.16 -26.28
CA THR A 383 20.92 10.34 -26.22
C THR A 383 20.19 10.49 -24.89
N VAL A 384 20.92 10.84 -23.82
CA VAL A 384 20.38 10.87 -22.45
C VAL A 384 20.16 12.30 -21.95
N TYR A 385 21.07 13.23 -22.24
CA TYR A 385 20.95 14.62 -21.78
C TYR A 385 20.26 15.50 -22.81
N ALA A 386 19.42 16.41 -22.31
CA ALA A 386 18.78 17.41 -23.15
C ALA A 386 19.83 18.38 -23.75
N GLN A 387 19.61 18.78 -25.01
CA GLN A 387 20.50 19.68 -25.74
C GLN A 387 20.81 20.98 -24.98
N SER A 388 19.80 21.58 -24.34
CA SER A 388 19.94 22.83 -23.58
C SER A 388 20.78 22.68 -22.30
N LEU A 389 20.88 21.47 -21.76
CA LEU A 389 21.74 21.18 -20.62
C LEU A 389 23.19 20.99 -21.06
N LEU A 390 23.40 20.26 -22.17
CA LEU A 390 24.72 20.06 -22.76
C LEU A 390 25.39 21.39 -23.12
N GLU A 391 24.64 22.32 -23.72
CA GLU A 391 25.14 23.66 -24.06
C GLU A 391 25.64 24.43 -22.83
N LYS A 392 24.94 24.33 -21.70
CA LYS A 392 25.37 24.95 -20.43
C LYS A 392 26.61 24.30 -19.86
N ILE A 393 26.70 22.98 -19.94
CA ILE A 393 27.86 22.22 -19.46
C ILE A 393 29.10 22.59 -20.29
N PHE A 394 28.99 22.58 -21.62
CA PHE A 394 30.11 22.96 -22.48
C PHE A 394 30.54 24.40 -22.26
N LEU A 395 29.60 25.34 -22.11
CA LEU A 395 29.93 26.72 -21.78
C LEU A 395 30.68 26.84 -20.44
N ALA A 396 30.23 26.11 -19.41
CA ALA A 396 30.89 26.10 -18.11
C ALA A 396 32.29 25.47 -18.17
N GLN A 397 32.48 24.41 -18.96
CA GLN A 397 33.78 23.80 -19.19
C GLN A 397 34.75 24.74 -19.92
N GLU A 398 34.28 25.47 -20.93
CA GLU A 398 35.09 26.49 -21.61
C GLU A 398 35.46 27.66 -20.69
N GLN A 399 34.53 28.12 -19.86
CA GLN A 399 34.81 29.11 -18.82
C GLN A 399 35.85 28.59 -17.83
N ALA A 400 35.76 27.32 -17.43
CA ALA A 400 36.75 26.68 -16.56
C ALA A 400 38.14 26.61 -17.22
N LYS A 401 38.23 26.26 -18.52
CA LYS A 401 39.52 26.29 -19.25
C LYS A 401 40.13 27.68 -19.29
N SER A 402 39.31 28.71 -19.51
CA SER A 402 39.77 30.10 -19.51
C SER A 402 40.28 30.52 -18.14
N HIS A 403 39.55 30.16 -17.08
CA HIS A 403 39.87 30.50 -15.70
C HIS A 403 41.11 29.74 -15.16
N PHE A 404 41.27 28.47 -15.52
CA PHE A 404 42.39 27.60 -15.09
C PHE A 404 43.49 27.47 -16.14
N ARG A 405 43.62 28.45 -17.05
CA ARG A 405 44.56 28.41 -18.19
C ARG A 405 46.01 28.13 -17.78
N GLU A 406 46.48 28.73 -16.69
CA GLU A 406 47.83 28.51 -16.16
C GLU A 406 48.04 27.05 -15.72
N LEU A 407 47.01 26.42 -15.16
CA LEU A 407 47.02 25.04 -14.71
C LEU A 407 47.05 24.07 -15.89
N VAL A 408 46.34 24.39 -16.99
CA VAL A 408 46.42 23.65 -18.26
C VAL A 408 47.84 23.70 -18.85
N VAL A 409 48.46 24.88 -18.86
CA VAL A 409 49.84 25.06 -19.35
C VAL A 409 50.84 24.31 -18.47
N PHE A 410 50.70 24.42 -17.16
CA PHE A 410 51.53 23.70 -16.19
C PHE A 410 51.40 22.18 -16.36
N GLU A 411 50.18 21.65 -16.50
CA GLU A 411 49.94 20.22 -16.69
C GLU A 411 50.63 19.70 -17.96
N LYS A 412 50.52 20.45 -19.07
CA LYS A 412 51.20 20.12 -20.34
C LYS A 412 52.71 20.01 -20.15
N HIS A 413 53.30 21.02 -19.51
CA HIS A 413 54.74 21.04 -19.22
C HIS A 413 55.15 19.91 -18.25
N TYR A 414 54.30 19.62 -17.26
CA TYR A 414 54.53 18.58 -16.27
C TYR A 414 54.52 17.17 -16.90
N ARG A 415 53.59 16.90 -17.82
CA ARG A 415 53.54 15.63 -18.58
C ARG A 415 54.69 15.50 -19.56
N GLU A 416 55.05 16.57 -20.29
CA GLU A 416 56.19 16.60 -21.22
C GLU A 416 57.53 16.38 -20.48
N SER A 417 57.66 16.92 -19.27
CA SER A 417 58.87 16.80 -18.45
C SER A 417 59.13 15.41 -17.87
N SER A 418 58.22 14.44 -18.06
CA SER A 418 58.37 13.05 -17.56
C SER A 418 58.56 12.96 -16.03
N ARG A 419 58.21 14.01 -15.26
CA ARG A 419 58.31 14.03 -13.78
C ARG A 419 57.16 13.32 -13.08
N PHE A 420 56.11 12.96 -13.82
CA PHE A 420 54.91 12.30 -13.31
C PHE A 420 55.22 11.00 -12.52
N TYR A 421 56.20 10.21 -12.98
CA TYR A 421 56.59 8.94 -12.36
C TYR A 421 57.26 9.10 -10.98
N MET A 422 57.65 10.31 -10.59
CA MET A 422 58.27 10.57 -9.29
C MET A 422 57.25 10.72 -8.15
N VAL A 423 55.99 11.02 -8.46
CA VAL A 423 54.93 11.29 -7.46
C VAL A 423 54.08 10.04 -7.15
N GLN A 424 53.87 9.16 -8.13
CA GLN A 424 53.18 7.88 -7.91
C GLN A 424 54.20 6.73 -7.83
N LYS A 425 54.25 6.02 -6.71
CA LYS A 425 55.05 4.78 -6.51
C LYS A 425 54.50 3.59 -7.32
N ARG A 426 54.11 3.77 -8.59
CA ARG A 426 53.67 2.72 -9.51
C ARG A 426 54.33 2.97 -10.87
N LYS A 427 55.24 2.07 -11.27
CA LYS A 427 55.92 2.13 -12.57
C LYS A 427 55.03 1.65 -13.72
N ASP A 428 53.89 1.04 -13.41
CA ASP A 428 53.05 0.28 -14.34
C ASP A 428 51.88 1.12 -14.91
N TYR A 429 51.82 2.40 -14.57
CA TYR A 429 50.76 3.30 -15.01
C TYR A 429 51.16 4.03 -16.29
N GLU A 430 50.59 3.63 -17.43
CA GLU A 430 50.62 4.43 -18.66
C GLU A 430 49.55 5.53 -18.58
N ALA A 431 49.98 6.79 -18.61
CA ALA A 431 49.06 7.91 -18.69
C ALA A 431 48.25 7.82 -20.01
N PRO A 432 46.92 8.04 -20.00
CA PRO A 432 46.13 8.09 -21.22
C PRO A 432 46.73 9.12 -22.19
N LYS A 433 46.84 8.76 -23.48
CA LYS A 433 47.30 9.69 -24.51
C LYS A 433 46.37 10.89 -24.53
N ALA A 434 46.92 12.08 -24.33
CA ALA A 434 46.20 13.32 -24.51
C ALA A 434 45.60 13.31 -25.92
N ILE A 435 44.26 13.37 -26.03
CA ILE A 435 43.65 13.78 -27.29
C ILE A 435 44.13 15.22 -27.49
N HIS A 436 44.78 15.48 -28.62
CA HIS A 436 45.24 16.80 -29.04
C HIS A 436 44.05 17.75 -29.23
N SER A 437 43.47 18.25 -28.15
CA SER A 437 42.42 19.28 -28.16
C SER A 437 42.74 20.43 -27.21
N TYR A 438 44.03 20.73 -27.04
CA TYR A 438 44.52 21.91 -26.33
C TYR A 438 45.14 22.92 -27.31
N ALA A 439 44.32 23.41 -28.24
CA ALA A 439 44.59 24.60 -29.03
C ALA A 439 43.51 25.64 -28.74
#